data_AF-A0A9C9GQQ3-F1
#
_entry.id   AF-A0A9C9GQQ3-F1
#
_cell.length_a   1.000
_cell.length_b   1.000
_cell.length_c   1.000
_cell.angle_alpha   90.00
_cell.angle_beta   90.00
_cell.angle_gamma   90.00
#
_symmetry.space_group_name_H-M   'P 1'
#
loop_
_entity.id
_entity.type
_entity.pdbx_description
1 polymer ?
#
loop_
_entity_poly.entity_id
_entity_poly.type
_entity_poly.pdbx_seq_one_letter_code
_entity_poly.pdbx_strand_id
1 'polypeptide(L)'
;MYMSHHQVVQQQDVYHQFNGAVFSDVSFGFMPAFKNIKEQQVHLSRDADGQLSVMHLFDGLPEHWICEKDKQGKALSLKSEVIAGFMRNAKFYTLSEILHDISDS
;
A
#
# COMPACT_ATOMS: atom_id res chain seq x y z
N MET A 1 -7.77 -19.79 -0.57
CA MET A 1 -7.54 -19.04 0.69
C MET A 1 -8.40 -17.79 0.61
N TYR A 2 -9.58 -17.78 1.24
CA TYR A 2 -10.52 -16.66 1.14
C TYR A 2 -10.08 -15.54 2.08
N MET A 3 -9.80 -14.36 1.54
CA MET A 3 -9.54 -13.15 2.34
C MET A 3 -10.78 -12.83 3.19
N SER A 4 -10.56 -12.48 4.46
CA SER A 4 -11.63 -12.17 5.40
C SER A 4 -12.22 -10.77 5.11
N HIS A 5 -13.54 -10.69 5.16
CA HIS A 5 -14.39 -9.54 4.80
C HIS A 5 -13.98 -8.22 5.47
N HIS A 6 -13.33 -8.29 6.63
CA HIS A 6 -12.99 -7.13 7.46
C HIS A 6 -11.82 -6.29 6.92
N GLN A 7 -10.95 -6.84 6.06
CA GLN A 7 -9.83 -6.08 5.46
C GLN A 7 -10.27 -5.29 4.22
N VAL A 8 -11.39 -5.67 3.58
CA VAL A 8 -11.92 -5.00 2.38
C VAL A 8 -12.53 -3.64 2.73
N VAL A 9 -13.21 -3.55 3.88
CA VAL A 9 -14.02 -2.38 4.25
C VAL A 9 -13.18 -1.13 4.55
N GLN A 10 -11.98 -1.26 5.12
CA GLN A 10 -11.13 -0.09 5.38
C GLN A 10 -10.50 0.52 4.12
N GLN A 11 -10.49 -0.20 2.99
CA GLN A 11 -9.97 0.29 1.72
C GLN A 11 -11.07 0.79 0.77
N GLN A 12 -12.31 0.35 0.90
CA GLN A 12 -13.38 0.78 -0.02
C GLN A 12 -13.58 2.30 -0.04
N ASP A 13 -13.47 2.99 1.11
CA ASP A 13 -13.66 4.44 1.16
C ASP A 13 -12.56 5.24 0.44
N VAL A 14 -11.32 4.74 0.41
CA VAL A 14 -10.20 5.43 -0.28
C VAL A 14 -10.23 5.20 -1.79
N TYR A 15 -10.78 4.07 -2.24
CA TYR A 15 -10.84 3.69 -3.66
C TYR A 15 -12.12 4.17 -4.37
N HIS A 16 -13.12 4.69 -3.64
CA HIS A 16 -14.43 5.02 -4.19
C HIS A 16 -14.53 6.33 -4.99
N GLN A 17 -13.48 7.15 -5.02
CA GLN A 17 -13.50 8.44 -5.74
C GLN A 17 -12.43 8.53 -6.83
N PHE A 18 -12.57 7.69 -7.85
CA PHE A 18 -12.12 8.02 -9.21
C PHE A 18 -13.39 8.12 -10.06
N ASN A 19 -13.58 9.20 -10.84
CA ASN A 19 -14.75 9.51 -11.69
C ASN A 19 -15.35 8.30 -12.48
N GLY A 20 -16.01 7.37 -11.80
CA GLY A 20 -16.51 6.10 -12.37
C GLY A 20 -15.46 5.03 -12.70
N ALA A 21 -14.16 5.22 -12.40
CA ALA A 21 -13.11 4.22 -12.63
C ALA A 21 -12.68 3.58 -11.30
N VAL A 22 -12.28 2.31 -11.29
CA VAL A 22 -11.61 1.73 -10.11
C VAL A 22 -10.11 1.97 -10.25
N PHE A 23 -9.36 2.18 -9.15
CA PHE A 23 -7.90 2.40 -9.23
C PHE A 23 -7.19 1.31 -10.05
N SER A 24 -7.73 0.09 -10.07
CA SER A 24 -7.24 -0.99 -10.95
C SER A 24 -7.13 -0.58 -12.42
N ASP A 25 -8.04 0.26 -12.93
CA ASP A 25 -8.09 0.70 -14.32
C ASP A 25 -7.00 1.74 -14.67
N VAL A 26 -6.57 2.54 -13.69
CA VAL A 26 -5.52 3.58 -13.84
C VAL A 26 -4.16 3.13 -13.28
N SER A 27 -4.13 2.03 -12.51
CA SER A 27 -2.95 1.52 -11.81
C SER A 27 -1.93 0.79 -12.68
N PHE A 28 -2.11 0.76 -14.01
CA PHE A 28 -1.20 0.03 -14.88
C PHE A 28 0.24 0.58 -14.73
N GLY A 29 1.12 -0.25 -14.15
CA GLY A 29 2.51 0.10 -13.86
C GLY A 29 2.78 0.72 -12.47
N PHE A 30 1.75 0.85 -11.62
CA PHE A 30 1.92 1.23 -10.21
C PHE A 30 1.87 -0.01 -9.32
N MET A 31 2.93 -0.22 -8.54
CA MET A 31 3.04 -1.33 -7.59
C MET A 31 2.87 -0.82 -6.16
N PRO A 32 1.93 -1.34 -5.36
CA PRO A 32 1.76 -0.92 -3.96
C PRO A 32 3.07 -1.05 -3.17
N ALA A 33 3.39 -0.03 -2.39
CA ALA A 33 4.64 0.06 -1.64
C ALA A 33 4.48 0.88 -0.36
N PHE A 34 5.45 0.74 0.53
CA PHE A 34 5.60 1.53 1.73
C PHE A 34 6.95 2.23 1.72
N LYS A 35 6.98 3.47 2.19
CA LYS A 35 8.21 4.25 2.35
C LYS A 35 8.38 4.67 3.80
N ASN A 36 9.54 4.39 4.38
CA ASN A 36 9.94 5.01 5.63
C ASN A 36 10.53 6.40 5.33
N ILE A 37 9.88 7.45 5.81
CA ILE A 37 10.29 8.84 5.50
C ILE A 37 11.55 9.28 6.27
N LYS A 38 11.88 8.62 7.38
CA LYS A 38 13.12 8.91 8.11
C LYS A 38 14.33 8.30 7.42
N GLU A 39 14.20 7.04 7.01
CA GLU A 39 15.31 6.26 6.43
C GLU A 39 15.35 6.32 4.89
N GLN A 40 14.31 6.88 4.27
CA GLN A 40 14.09 6.93 2.81
C GLN A 40 14.05 5.56 2.12
N GLN A 41 13.97 4.48 2.90
CA GLN A 41 13.84 3.12 2.41
C GLN A 41 12.43 2.86 1.89
N VAL A 42 12.33 2.09 0.81
CA VAL A 42 11.06 1.71 0.17
C VAL A 42 10.97 0.19 0.08
N HIS A 43 9.83 -0.35 0.46
CA HIS A 43 9.51 -1.77 0.34
C HIS A 43 8.24 -1.95 -0.49
N LEU A 44 8.30 -2.81 -1.50
CA LEU A 44 7.10 -3.23 -2.23
C LEU A 44 6.22 -4.08 -1.31
N SER A 45 4.91 -3.92 -1.46
CA SER A 45 3.95 -4.74 -0.72
C SER A 45 4.06 -6.18 -1.19
N ARG A 46 4.09 -7.10 -0.23
CA ARG A 46 4.16 -8.53 -0.49
C ARG A 46 3.08 -9.25 0.29
N ASP A 47 2.68 -10.42 -0.19
CA ASP A 47 1.84 -11.32 0.59
C ASP A 47 2.66 -12.14 1.59
N ALA A 48 1.99 -13.01 2.35
CA ALA A 48 2.61 -13.86 3.35
C ALA A 48 3.62 -14.86 2.76
N ASP A 49 3.53 -15.18 1.47
CA ASP A 49 4.47 -16.03 0.73
C ASP A 49 5.66 -15.24 0.16
N GLY A 50 5.69 -13.92 0.37
CA GLY A 50 6.73 -13.02 -0.11
C GLY A 50 6.57 -12.57 -1.56
N GLN A 51 5.44 -12.91 -2.20
CA GLN A 51 5.15 -12.53 -3.57
C GLN A 51 4.62 -11.11 -3.64
N LEU A 52 4.85 -10.43 -4.75
CA LEU A 52 4.38 -9.06 -4.94
C LEU A 52 2.86 -8.99 -4.88
N SER A 53 2.36 -8.12 -4.02
CA SER A 53 0.93 -7.94 -3.81
C SER A 53 0.39 -6.79 -4.66
N VAL A 54 -0.84 -6.97 -5.16
CA VAL A 54 -1.64 -5.92 -5.81
C VAL A 54 -2.34 -5.01 -4.80
N MET A 55 -2.18 -5.27 -3.51
CA MET A 55 -2.73 -4.50 -2.39
C MET A 55 -1.65 -4.16 -1.37
N HIS A 56 -1.86 -3.09 -0.60
CA HIS A 56 -1.03 -2.75 0.57
C HIS A 56 -1.21 -3.79 1.67
N LEU A 57 -0.24 -4.69 1.79
CA LEU A 57 -0.14 -5.69 2.84
C LEU A 57 1.10 -5.42 3.68
N PHE A 58 0.99 -5.63 4.99
CA PHE A 58 2.11 -5.44 5.92
C PHE A 58 3.06 -6.65 5.92
N ASP A 59 2.68 -7.75 5.28
CA ASP A 59 3.49 -8.95 5.17
C ASP A 59 4.81 -8.65 4.42
N GLY A 60 5.91 -9.20 4.94
CA GLY A 60 7.25 -8.99 4.38
C GLY A 60 7.86 -7.61 4.64
N LEU A 61 7.20 -6.72 5.39
CA LEU A 61 7.81 -5.47 5.84
C LEU A 61 8.84 -5.71 6.95
N PRO A 62 9.87 -4.85 7.08
CA PRO A 62 10.84 -4.96 8.15
C PRO A 62 10.17 -4.88 9.53
N GLU A 63 10.57 -5.77 10.46
CA GLU A 63 10.04 -5.85 11.83
C GLU A 63 10.04 -4.48 12.54
N HIS A 64 11.11 -3.70 12.34
CA HIS A 64 11.30 -2.40 12.97
C HIS A 64 10.39 -1.29 12.40
N TRP A 65 9.64 -1.54 11.33
CA TRP A 65 8.60 -0.64 10.81
C TRP A 65 7.24 -0.88 11.44
N ILE A 66 7.04 -2.06 12.03
CA ILE A 66 5.77 -2.46 12.64
C ILE A 66 5.66 -1.79 14.03
N CYS A 67 4.49 -1.23 14.32
CA CYS A 67 4.19 -0.62 15.62
C CYS A 67 3.51 -1.63 16.54
N GLU A 68 2.50 -2.33 16.04
CA GLU A 68 1.73 -3.32 16.81
C GLU A 68 1.52 -4.61 16.01
N LYS A 69 1.43 -5.71 16.74
CA LYS A 69 1.17 -7.06 16.22
C LYS A 69 0.02 -7.72 16.97
N ASP A 70 -0.68 -8.62 16.31
CA ASP A 70 -1.69 -9.47 16.95
C ASP A 70 -1.03 -10.59 17.79
N LYS A 71 -1.86 -11.40 18.45
CA LYS A 71 -1.41 -12.54 19.26
C LYS A 71 -0.68 -13.63 18.46
N GLN A 72 -0.82 -13.63 17.14
CA GLN A 72 -0.19 -14.58 16.22
C GLN A 72 1.07 -13.99 15.56
N GLY A 73 1.44 -12.75 15.90
CA GLY A 73 2.60 -12.06 15.35
C GLY A 73 2.34 -11.33 14.02
N LYS A 74 1.09 -11.27 13.55
CA LYS A 74 0.71 -10.54 12.34
C LYS A 74 0.72 -9.04 12.60
N ALA A 75 1.34 -8.27 11.72
CA ALA A 75 1.35 -6.82 11.81
C ALA A 75 -0.07 -6.24 11.75
N LEU A 76 -0.40 -5.37 12.70
CA LEU A 76 -1.68 -4.66 12.79
C LEU A 76 -1.56 -3.18 12.44
N SER A 77 -0.41 -2.57 12.74
CA SER A 77 -0.16 -1.16 12.47
C SER A 77 1.32 -0.89 12.20
N LEU A 78 1.59 0.18 11.45
CA LEU A 78 2.93 0.65 11.13
C LEU A 78 3.28 1.87 11.98
N LYS A 79 4.57 2.13 12.15
CA LYS A 79 5.05 3.37 12.74
C LYS A 79 4.63 4.57 11.90
N SER A 80 4.42 5.73 12.54
CA SER A 80 3.95 6.95 11.88
C SER A 80 4.88 7.50 10.80
N GLU A 81 6.17 7.13 10.83
CA GLU A 81 7.12 7.44 9.77
C GLU A 81 6.98 6.59 8.50
N VAL A 82 6.15 5.54 8.50
CA VAL A 82 5.95 4.68 7.35
C VAL A 82 4.67 5.08 6.64
N ILE A 83 4.81 5.51 5.38
CA ILE A 83 3.69 5.96 4.54
C ILE A 83 3.41 4.94 3.44
N ALA A 84 2.13 4.79 3.11
CA ALA A 84 1.69 3.98 1.97
C ALA A 84 1.73 4.80 0.67
N GLY A 85 2.09 4.13 -0.43
CA GLY A 85 2.10 4.71 -1.76
C GLY A 85 2.36 3.64 -2.81
N PHE A 86 2.93 4.04 -3.94
CA PHE A 86 3.12 3.18 -5.09
C PHE A 86 4.46 3.43 -5.74
N MET A 87 5.07 2.38 -6.28
CA MET A 87 6.27 2.44 -7.11
C MET A 87 5.91 2.42 -8.59
N ARG A 88 6.50 3.31 -9.37
CA ARG A 88 6.49 3.30 -10.84
C ARG A 88 7.80 3.84 -11.37
N ASN A 89 8.40 3.18 -12.36
CA ASN A 89 9.68 3.59 -12.97
C ASN A 89 10.78 3.91 -11.93
N ALA A 90 10.92 3.07 -10.90
CA ALA A 90 11.85 3.24 -9.78
C ALA A 90 11.64 4.49 -8.91
N LYS A 91 10.49 5.17 -9.01
CA LYS A 91 10.09 6.29 -8.16
C LYS A 91 8.90 5.92 -7.29
N PHE A 92 8.89 6.43 -6.08
CA PHE A 92 7.77 6.32 -5.15
C PHE A 92 6.83 7.51 -5.33
N TYR A 93 5.54 7.22 -5.34
CA TYR A 93 4.45 8.19 -5.45
C TYR A 93 3.44 7.92 -4.34
N THR A 94 3.00 8.96 -3.68
CA THR A 94 1.81 8.94 -2.84
C THR A 94 0.56 8.91 -3.72
N LEU A 95 -0.57 8.47 -3.16
CA LEU A 95 -1.84 8.53 -3.89
C LEU A 95 -2.20 9.95 -4.31
N SER A 96 -1.90 10.96 -3.48
CA SER A 96 -2.16 12.36 -3.79
C SER A 96 -1.36 12.86 -5.00
N GLU A 97 -0.09 12.47 -5.12
CA GLU A 97 0.75 12.82 -6.28
C GLU A 97 0.20 12.18 -7.56
N ILE A 98 -0.22 10.92 -7.51
CA ILE A 98 -0.83 10.23 -8.65
C ILE A 98 -2.12 10.94 -9.09
N LEU A 99 -2.98 11.32 -8.13
CA LEU A 99 -4.24 12.02 -8.43
C LEU A 99 -4.00 13.40 -9.04
N HIS A 100 -2.99 14.12 -8.58
CA HIS A 100 -2.61 15.41 -9.14
C HIS A 100 -2.12 15.27 -10.59
N ASP A 101 -1.19 14.35 -10.86
CA ASP A 101 -0.63 14.12 -12.19
C ASP A 101 -1.69 13.69 -13.22
N ILE A 102 -2.67 12.87 -12.81
CA ILE A 102 -3.75 12.41 -13.69
C ILE A 102 -4.74 13.55 -14.02
N SER A 103 -4.95 14.49 -13.10
CA SER A 103 -5.90 15.59 -13.31
C SER A 103 -5.40 16.65 -14.31
N ASP A 104 -4.09 16.71 -14.55
CA ASP A 104 -3.44 17.65 -15.48
C ASP A 104 -3.15 17.06 -16.88
N SER A 105 -3.54 15.80 -17.13
CA SER A 105 -3.34 15.09 -18.41
C SER A 105 -4.61 15.03 -19.26
#